data_AF-A0A1S2QRQ5-F1
#
_entry.id   AF-A0A1S2QRQ5-F1
#
_cell.length_a   1.000
_cell.length_b   1.000
_cell.length_c   1.000
_cell.angle_alpha   90.00
_cell.angle_beta   90.00
_cell.angle_gamma   90.00
#
_symmetry.space_group_name_H-M   'P 1'
#
loop_
_entity.id
_entity.type
_entity.pdbx_description
1 polymer ?
#
loop_
_entity_poly.entity_id
_entity_poly.type
_entity_poly.pdbx_seq_one_letter_code
_entity_poly.pdbx_strand_id
1 'polypeptide(L)'
;MFGFLNKAKLKKDDLKGIAQLMYQDVSDDALDKENLTKRNLDFTIESIRYIDMYANRLMSTEFGAELLKNHFDNFVNRLGAYICQVIKNHIAQDFYWYEASSVYNYSPHLDGADRNANVLSVLYSKKKDILISPLYVASQCLKGSSPYSSFLTYAEEMIEEHS
;
A
#
# COMPACT_ATOMS: atom_id res chain seq x y z
N MET A 1 38.61 -0.23 -20.84
CA MET A 1 38.24 -0.73 -19.49
C MET A 1 36.75 -0.46 -19.32
N PHE A 2 35.90 -1.45 -19.61
CA PHE A 2 34.46 -1.30 -19.41
C PHE A 2 34.17 -1.56 -17.94
N GLY A 3 34.07 -0.48 -17.16
CA GLY A 3 33.55 -0.55 -15.81
C GLY A 3 32.09 -0.96 -15.90
N PHE A 4 31.80 -2.24 -15.68
CA PHE A 4 30.46 -2.69 -15.34
C PHE A 4 30.09 -2.00 -14.03
N LEU A 5 29.40 -0.87 -14.13
CA LEU A 5 28.69 -0.29 -12.99
C LEU A 5 27.81 -1.42 -12.45
N ASN A 6 28.12 -1.91 -11.25
CA ASN A 6 27.26 -2.79 -10.49
C ASN A 6 25.94 -2.03 -10.25
N LYS A 7 25.02 -2.06 -11.20
CA LYS A 7 23.67 -1.54 -10.99
C LYS A 7 23.10 -2.30 -9.80
N ALA A 8 22.67 -1.57 -8.78
CA ALA A 8 22.09 -2.17 -7.58
C ALA A 8 20.98 -3.15 -7.99
N LYS A 9 20.92 -4.32 -7.37
CA LYS A 9 19.97 -5.35 -7.78
C LYS A 9 18.60 -5.03 -7.17
N LEU A 10 17.58 -4.89 -8.02
CA LEU A 10 16.18 -4.85 -7.59
C LEU A 10 15.79 -6.18 -6.98
N LYS A 11 15.14 -6.14 -5.81
CA LYS A 11 14.64 -7.33 -5.12
C LYS A 11 13.12 -7.35 -5.18
N LYS A 12 12.57 -8.34 -5.88
CA LYS A 12 11.12 -8.50 -6.00
C LYS A 12 10.54 -8.83 -4.63
N ASP A 13 9.35 -8.31 -4.39
CA ASP A 13 8.54 -8.65 -3.23
C ASP A 13 7.19 -9.22 -3.70
N ASP A 14 6.42 -9.80 -2.80
CA ASP A 14 5.04 -10.23 -3.06
C ASP A 14 4.16 -9.98 -1.84
N LEU A 15 3.56 -8.79 -1.80
CA LEU A 15 2.65 -8.42 -0.72
C LEU A 15 1.23 -8.95 -0.90
N LYS A 16 0.96 -9.76 -1.93
CA LYS A 16 -0.38 -10.33 -2.12
C LYS A 16 -0.81 -11.15 -0.91
N GLY A 17 0.10 -11.92 -0.31
CA GLY A 17 -0.19 -12.65 0.93
C GLY A 17 -0.61 -11.74 2.09
N ILE A 18 0.09 -10.61 2.26
CA ILE A 18 -0.25 -9.61 3.28
C ILE A 18 -1.61 -8.96 3.00
N ALA A 19 -1.89 -8.66 1.72
CA ALA A 19 -3.16 -8.09 1.32
C ALA A 19 -4.35 -9.02 1.64
N GLN A 20 -4.17 -10.35 1.50
CA GLN A 20 -5.22 -11.32 1.82
C GLN A 20 -5.55 -11.39 3.31
N LEU A 21 -4.62 -10.99 4.19
CA LEU A 21 -4.88 -10.92 5.63
C LEU A 21 -6.03 -9.98 5.97
N MET A 22 -6.34 -9.00 5.11
CA MET A 22 -7.49 -8.12 5.30
C MET A 22 -8.82 -8.87 5.46
N TYR A 23 -8.96 -10.07 4.87
CA TYR A 23 -10.17 -10.90 5.01
C TYR A 23 -9.92 -12.30 5.58
N GLN A 24 -8.66 -12.66 5.84
CA GLN A 24 -8.29 -13.95 6.42
C GLN A 24 -8.04 -13.87 7.93
N ASP A 25 -7.59 -12.72 8.42
CA ASP A 25 -7.27 -12.47 9.82
C ASP A 25 -8.06 -11.26 10.31
N VAL A 26 -9.37 -11.49 10.48
CA VAL A 26 -10.38 -10.50 10.81
C VAL A 26 -10.67 -10.56 12.30
N SER A 27 -10.86 -9.39 12.93
CA SER A 27 -11.17 -9.31 14.36
C SER A 27 -12.54 -9.92 14.70
N ASP A 28 -12.80 -10.12 15.99
CA ASP A 28 -14.10 -10.65 16.44
C ASP A 28 -15.26 -9.66 16.34
N ASP A 29 -14.96 -8.38 16.05
CA ASP A 29 -15.93 -7.32 15.89
C ASP A 29 -16.94 -7.61 14.77
N ALA A 30 -18.21 -7.34 15.03
CA ALA A 30 -19.30 -7.67 14.13
C ALA A 30 -19.22 -6.93 12.78
N LEU A 31 -18.81 -5.65 12.79
CA LEU A 31 -18.68 -4.86 11.57
C LEU A 31 -17.48 -5.32 10.74
N ASP A 32 -16.38 -5.71 11.38
CA ASP A 32 -15.24 -6.30 10.67
C ASP A 32 -15.63 -7.61 9.99
N LYS A 33 -16.33 -8.51 10.70
CA LYS A 33 -16.81 -9.78 10.12
C LYS A 33 -17.80 -9.59 8.97
N GLU A 34 -18.64 -8.57 9.04
CA GLU A 34 -19.59 -8.24 7.98
C GLU A 34 -18.90 -7.67 6.73
N ASN A 35 -17.90 -6.81 6.93
CA ASN A 35 -17.34 -5.99 5.86
C ASN A 35 -16.03 -6.51 5.29
N LEU A 36 -15.14 -7.05 6.12
CA LEU A 36 -13.82 -7.54 5.73
C LEU A 36 -13.88 -9.01 5.27
N THR A 37 -14.72 -9.27 4.26
CA THR A 37 -14.91 -10.61 3.71
C THR A 37 -14.22 -10.75 2.37
N LYS A 38 -13.86 -11.98 1.98
CA LYS A 38 -13.31 -12.26 0.64
C LYS A 38 -14.23 -11.77 -0.50
N ARG A 39 -15.55 -11.75 -0.27
CA ARG A 39 -16.53 -11.27 -1.25
C ARG A 39 -16.45 -9.76 -1.45
N ASN A 40 -16.34 -9.01 -0.36
CA ASN A 40 -16.26 -7.56 -0.40
C ASN A 40 -14.85 -7.07 -0.77
N LEU A 41 -13.84 -7.87 -0.43
CA LEU A 41 -12.42 -7.57 -0.61
C LEU A 41 -11.81 -8.39 -1.75
N ASP A 42 -12.34 -8.24 -2.95
CA ASP A 42 -11.96 -9.00 -4.17
C ASP A 42 -10.89 -8.34 -5.06
N PHE A 43 -10.21 -7.30 -4.56
CA PHE A 43 -9.18 -6.51 -5.26
C PHE A 43 -9.69 -5.69 -6.45
N THR A 44 -10.96 -5.29 -6.43
CA THR A 44 -11.53 -4.29 -7.33
C THR A 44 -11.36 -2.87 -6.78
N ILE A 45 -11.63 -1.84 -7.57
CA ILE A 45 -11.64 -0.45 -7.08
C ILE A 45 -12.72 -0.28 -6.00
N GLU A 46 -13.90 -0.87 -6.20
CA GLU A 46 -15.01 -0.80 -5.25
C GLU A 46 -14.67 -1.40 -3.88
N SER A 47 -13.78 -2.41 -3.83
CA SER A 47 -13.37 -2.98 -2.55
C SER A 47 -12.64 -2.00 -1.64
N ILE A 48 -12.05 -0.93 -2.20
CA ILE A 48 -11.41 0.14 -1.43
C ILE A 48 -12.41 0.88 -0.55
N ARG A 49 -13.70 0.95 -0.90
CA ARG A 49 -14.71 1.58 -0.04
C ARG A 49 -14.82 0.90 1.33
N TYR A 50 -14.68 -0.42 1.38
CA TYR A 50 -14.66 -1.19 2.63
C TYR A 50 -13.38 -0.91 3.43
N ILE A 51 -12.25 -0.73 2.73
CA ILE A 51 -10.97 -0.35 3.33
C ILE A 51 -11.05 1.06 3.95
N ASP A 52 -11.63 2.02 3.24
CA ASP A 52 -11.87 3.38 3.75
C ASP A 52 -12.75 3.39 4.99
N MET A 53 -13.88 2.66 4.95
CA MET A 53 -14.77 2.54 6.10
C MET A 53 -14.05 1.94 7.31
N TYR A 54 -13.26 0.88 7.09
CA TYR A 54 -12.50 0.24 8.15
C TYR A 54 -11.44 1.17 8.76
N ALA A 55 -10.66 1.85 7.91
CA ALA A 55 -9.63 2.78 8.37
C ALA A 55 -10.23 3.99 9.11
N ASN A 56 -11.34 4.54 8.62
CA ASN A 56 -12.04 5.62 9.32
C ASN A 56 -12.46 5.19 10.73
N ARG A 57 -12.97 3.97 10.89
CA ARG A 57 -13.34 3.42 12.19
C ARG A 57 -12.16 3.22 13.13
N LEU A 58 -11.02 2.75 12.60
CA LEU A 58 -9.77 2.66 13.35
C LEU A 58 -9.33 4.04 13.86
N MET A 59 -9.53 5.10 13.08
CA MET A 59 -9.11 6.46 13.47
C MET A 59 -10.12 7.19 14.37
N SER A 60 -11.42 6.90 14.24
CA SER A 60 -12.47 7.70 14.86
C SER A 60 -13.03 7.16 16.16
N THR A 61 -12.69 5.92 16.53
CA THR A 61 -13.19 5.28 17.76
C THR A 61 -12.07 5.17 18.80
N GLU A 62 -12.41 5.23 20.09
CA GLU A 62 -11.41 5.12 21.16
C GLU A 62 -10.66 3.78 21.10
N PHE A 63 -11.41 2.69 20.99
CA PHE A 63 -10.85 1.34 20.84
C PHE A 63 -10.01 1.20 19.56
N GLY A 64 -10.50 1.72 18.43
CA GLY A 64 -9.76 1.70 17.17
C GLY A 64 -8.44 2.48 17.26
N ALA A 65 -8.45 3.66 17.89
CA ALA A 65 -7.26 4.48 18.05
C ALA A 65 -6.23 3.81 18.97
N GLU A 66 -6.68 3.13 20.02
CA GLU A 66 -5.81 2.32 20.88
C GLU A 66 -5.19 1.14 20.12
N LEU A 67 -5.99 0.39 19.36
CA LEU A 67 -5.49 -0.68 18.49
C LEU A 67 -4.48 -0.15 17.48
N LEU A 68 -4.80 0.96 16.81
CA LEU A 68 -3.95 1.59 15.82
C LEU A 68 -2.62 2.01 16.43
N LYS A 69 -2.62 2.56 17.65
CA LYS A 69 -1.39 2.91 18.38
C LYS A 69 -0.52 1.69 18.67
N ASN A 70 -1.12 0.58 19.08
CA ASN A 70 -0.38 -0.63 19.48
C ASN A 70 0.09 -1.49 18.29
N HIS A 71 -0.58 -1.38 17.14
CA HIS A 71 -0.35 -2.22 15.97
C HIS A 71 -0.23 -1.43 14.66
N PHE A 72 0.28 -0.19 14.75
CA PHE A 72 0.33 0.76 13.64
C PHE A 72 0.94 0.16 12.36
N ASP A 73 2.14 -0.42 12.47
CA ASP A 73 2.85 -0.99 11.32
C ASP A 73 2.09 -2.15 10.68
N ASN A 74 1.36 -2.95 11.47
CA ASN A 74 0.55 -4.04 10.96
C ASN A 74 -0.61 -3.50 10.11
N PHE A 75 -1.30 -2.45 10.56
CA PHE A 75 -2.37 -1.82 9.79
C PHE A 75 -1.86 -1.15 8.53
N VAL A 76 -0.75 -0.41 8.62
CA VAL A 76 -0.09 0.21 7.45
C VAL A 76 0.24 -0.85 6.40
N ASN A 77 0.87 -1.95 6.81
CA ASN A 77 1.25 -3.02 5.90
C ASN A 77 0.05 -3.69 5.26
N ARG A 78 -0.99 -4.04 6.02
CA ARG A 78 -2.18 -4.72 5.48
C ARG A 78 -3.00 -3.83 4.54
N LEU A 79 -3.32 -2.61 4.97
CA LEU A 79 -4.10 -1.65 4.18
C LEU A 79 -3.32 -1.22 2.94
N GLY A 80 -2.05 -0.85 3.12
CA GLY A 80 -1.17 -0.47 2.02
C GLY A 80 -1.00 -1.60 1.00
N ALA A 81 -0.77 -2.84 1.46
CA ALA A 81 -0.65 -4.00 0.57
C ALA A 81 -1.94 -4.23 -0.24
N TYR A 82 -3.09 -4.07 0.41
CA TYR A 82 -4.39 -4.23 -0.24
C TYR A 82 -4.63 -3.19 -1.33
N ILE A 83 -4.50 -1.91 -0.99
CA ILE A 83 -4.66 -0.78 -1.93
C ILE A 83 -3.71 -0.94 -3.11
N CYS A 84 -2.46 -1.29 -2.82
CA CYS A 84 -1.45 -1.50 -3.83
C CYS A 84 -1.78 -2.67 -4.78
N GLN A 85 -2.33 -3.77 -4.26
CA GLN A 85 -2.78 -4.87 -5.10
C GLN A 85 -3.96 -4.46 -6.01
N VAL A 86 -4.87 -3.61 -5.52
CA VAL A 86 -5.95 -3.02 -6.34
C VAL A 86 -5.36 -2.16 -7.46
N ILE A 87 -4.50 -1.19 -7.14
CA ILE A 87 -3.85 -0.32 -8.12
C ILE A 87 -3.11 -1.17 -9.17
N LYS A 88 -2.28 -2.12 -8.73
CA LYS A 88 -1.51 -2.99 -9.62
C LYS A 88 -2.40 -3.77 -10.62
N ASN A 89 -3.61 -4.15 -10.23
CA ASN A 89 -4.52 -4.88 -11.12
C ASN A 89 -5.08 -4.03 -12.26
N HIS A 90 -5.03 -2.70 -12.14
CA HIS A 90 -5.67 -1.77 -13.06
C HIS A 90 -4.68 -0.88 -13.84
N ILE A 91 -3.39 -0.86 -13.46
CA ILE A 91 -2.35 -0.10 -14.17
C ILE A 91 -1.56 -0.95 -15.17
N ALA A 92 -0.65 -0.31 -15.90
CA ALA A 92 0.23 -0.96 -16.86
C ALA A 92 1.02 -2.15 -16.27
N GLN A 93 1.17 -3.21 -17.08
CA GLN A 93 1.77 -4.50 -16.68
C GLN A 93 3.27 -4.44 -16.36
N ASP A 94 3.93 -3.30 -16.57
CA ASP A 94 5.35 -3.09 -16.29
C ASP A 94 5.63 -2.67 -14.83
N PHE A 95 4.59 -2.51 -14.01
CA PHE A 95 4.73 -2.30 -12.56
C PHE A 95 4.79 -3.61 -11.78
N TYR A 96 5.80 -3.72 -10.92
CA TYR A 96 5.97 -4.86 -10.02
C TYR A 96 6.29 -4.41 -8.60
N TRP A 97 6.04 -5.32 -7.67
CA TRP A 97 6.41 -5.18 -6.27
C TRP A 97 7.92 -5.33 -6.09
N TYR A 98 8.52 -4.39 -5.38
CA TYR A 98 9.92 -4.43 -4.99
C TYR A 98 10.10 -3.96 -3.56
N GLU A 99 11.13 -4.49 -2.88
CA GLU A 99 11.62 -3.91 -1.64
C GLU A 99 12.02 -2.45 -1.90
N ALA A 100 11.46 -1.50 -1.15
CA ALA A 100 11.65 -0.07 -1.39
C ALA A 100 13.13 0.32 -1.34
N SER A 101 13.88 -0.21 -0.36
CA SER A 101 15.32 0.00 -0.24
C SER A 101 16.10 -0.42 -1.50
N SER A 102 15.66 -1.48 -2.18
CA SER A 102 16.29 -1.93 -3.43
C SER A 102 15.99 -1.00 -4.60
N VAL A 103 14.81 -0.37 -4.62
CA VAL A 103 14.42 0.64 -5.62
C VAL A 103 15.23 1.91 -5.43
N TYR A 104 15.34 2.47 -4.21
CA TYR A 104 16.14 3.68 -3.98
C TYR A 104 17.63 3.47 -4.30
N ASN A 105 18.16 2.28 -4.05
CA ASN A 105 19.54 1.96 -4.46
C ASN A 105 19.69 1.84 -5.98
N TYR A 106 18.66 1.35 -6.68
CA TYR A 106 18.66 1.21 -8.14
C TYR A 106 18.42 2.54 -8.88
N SER A 107 17.52 3.37 -8.33
CA SER A 107 17.10 4.67 -8.86
C SER A 107 17.17 5.74 -7.77
N PRO A 108 18.37 6.25 -7.43
CA PRO A 108 18.55 7.17 -6.29
C PRO A 108 17.86 8.54 -6.40
N HIS A 109 17.42 8.94 -7.60
CA HIS A 109 16.69 10.20 -7.79
C HIS A 109 15.22 10.10 -7.33
N LEU A 110 14.73 8.88 -7.12
CA LEU A 110 13.42 8.58 -6.54
C LEU A 110 13.43 8.61 -5.02
N ASP A 111 14.53 9.08 -4.42
CA ASP A 111 14.68 9.23 -2.98
C ASP A 111 13.76 10.34 -2.46
N GLY A 112 12.61 9.95 -1.90
CA GLY A 112 11.56 10.83 -1.42
C GLY A 112 11.25 10.65 0.06
N ALA A 113 10.14 11.26 0.49
CA ALA A 113 9.67 11.19 1.87
C ALA A 113 9.33 9.75 2.34
N ASP A 114 9.09 8.86 1.40
CA ASP A 114 8.82 7.43 1.58
C ASP A 114 10.06 6.61 1.98
N ARG A 115 11.28 7.01 1.60
CA ARG A 115 12.52 6.38 2.10
C ARG A 115 12.67 6.55 3.61
N ASN A 116 12.33 7.72 4.13
CA ASN A 116 12.42 8.04 5.55
C ASN A 116 11.29 7.39 6.37
N ALA A 117 10.24 6.90 5.72
CA ALA A 117 9.08 6.30 6.35
C ALA A 117 9.21 4.79 6.59
N ASN A 118 10.38 4.20 6.31
CA ASN A 118 10.66 2.76 6.47
C ASN A 118 9.62 1.86 5.76
N VAL A 119 9.10 2.31 4.61
CA VAL A 119 8.17 1.51 3.82
C VAL A 119 8.91 0.29 3.28
N LEU A 120 8.34 -0.89 3.50
CA LEU A 120 8.97 -2.15 3.11
C LEU A 120 8.96 -2.34 1.58
N SER A 121 7.86 -1.99 0.93
CA SER A 121 7.63 -2.34 -0.47
C SER A 121 6.85 -1.27 -1.23
N VAL A 122 7.15 -1.16 -2.52
CA VAL A 122 6.55 -0.20 -3.46
C VAL A 122 6.17 -0.89 -4.77
N LEU A 123 5.27 -0.28 -5.55
CA LEU A 123 5.15 -0.60 -6.97
C LEU A 123 6.15 0.24 -7.73
N TYR A 124 6.90 -0.39 -8.61
CA TYR A 124 7.89 0.30 -9.40
C TYR A 124 7.86 -0.21 -10.84
N SER A 125 7.80 0.71 -11.79
CA SER A 125 8.05 0.44 -13.21
C SER A 125 9.50 0.79 -13.51
N LYS A 126 10.30 -0.24 -13.77
CA LYS A 126 11.68 -0.09 -14.25
C LYS A 126 11.75 0.59 -15.63
N LYS A 127 10.70 0.42 -16.44
CA LYS A 127 10.66 0.95 -17.81
C LYS A 127 10.44 2.45 -17.80
N LYS A 128 9.53 2.93 -16.94
CA LYS A 128 9.18 4.35 -16.80
C LYS A 128 10.05 5.06 -15.76
N ASP A 129 10.71 4.30 -14.89
CA ASP A 129 11.45 4.79 -13.72
C ASP A 129 10.55 5.59 -12.75
N ILE A 130 9.37 5.03 -12.47
CA ILE A 130 8.33 5.64 -11.62
C ILE A 130 8.00 4.67 -10.49
N LEU A 131 7.81 5.22 -9.30
CA LEU A 131 7.37 4.50 -8.11
C LEU A 131 5.96 4.95 -7.68
N ILE A 132 5.21 4.03 -7.09
CA ILE A 132 3.96 4.29 -6.38
C ILE A 132 4.11 3.66 -4.99
N SER A 133 3.80 4.41 -3.93
CA SER A 133 4.04 4.00 -2.54
C SER A 133 2.74 3.94 -1.70
N PRO A 134 1.84 2.96 -1.93
CA PRO A 134 0.56 2.90 -1.22
C PRO A 134 0.70 2.67 0.29
N LEU A 135 1.75 1.98 0.74
CA LEU A 135 2.05 1.80 2.16
C LEU A 135 2.41 3.14 2.82
N TYR A 136 3.10 4.04 2.11
CA TYR A 136 3.38 5.38 2.61
C TYR A 136 2.08 6.16 2.81
N VAL A 137 1.20 6.17 1.80
CA VAL A 137 -0.10 6.84 1.87
C VAL A 137 -0.98 6.24 2.97
N ALA A 138 -0.98 4.91 3.14
CA ALA A 138 -1.63 4.25 4.28
C ALA A 138 -1.12 4.79 5.63
N SER A 139 0.21 4.91 5.78
CA SER A 139 0.80 5.52 6.98
C SER A 139 0.34 6.95 7.22
N GLN A 140 0.32 7.78 6.17
CA GLN A 140 -0.11 9.17 6.28
C GLN A 140 -1.59 9.28 6.61
N CYS A 141 -2.45 8.48 5.98
CA CYS A 141 -3.89 8.45 6.26
C CYS A 141 -4.13 8.12 7.72
N LEU A 142 -3.55 7.03 8.23
CA LEU A 142 -3.71 6.60 9.62
C LEU A 142 -3.12 7.58 10.64
N LYS A 143 -2.18 8.45 10.23
CA LYS A 143 -1.65 9.55 11.04
C LYS A 143 -2.48 10.83 10.94
N GLY A 144 -3.50 10.88 10.07
CA GLY A 144 -4.27 12.09 9.80
C GLY A 144 -3.50 13.16 9.03
N SER A 145 -2.43 12.80 8.33
CA SER A 145 -1.55 13.72 7.60
C SER A 145 -1.51 13.43 6.09
N SER A 146 -2.46 12.66 5.57
CA SER A 146 -2.51 12.35 4.14
C SER A 146 -2.96 13.56 3.33
N PRO A 147 -2.37 13.79 2.14
CA PRO A 147 -2.91 14.77 1.20
C PRO A 147 -4.20 14.27 0.54
N TYR A 148 -4.50 12.97 0.62
CA TYR A 148 -5.71 12.36 0.06
C TYR A 148 -6.84 12.33 1.09
N SER A 149 -8.06 12.63 0.63
CA SER A 149 -9.28 12.57 1.44
C SER A 149 -9.71 11.13 1.77
N SER A 150 -9.31 10.15 0.95
CA SER A 150 -9.60 8.73 1.12
C SER A 150 -8.62 7.87 0.32
N PHE A 151 -8.56 6.58 0.65
CA PHE A 151 -7.82 5.60 -0.15
C PHE A 151 -8.43 5.40 -1.53
N LEU A 152 -9.76 5.51 -1.66
CA LEU A 152 -10.41 5.43 -2.96
C LEU A 152 -9.90 6.54 -3.90
N THR A 153 -9.89 7.79 -3.43
CA THR A 153 -9.41 8.93 -4.21
C THR A 153 -7.97 8.72 -4.66
N TYR A 154 -7.10 8.27 -3.73
CA TYR A 154 -5.72 7.96 -4.04
C TYR A 154 -5.59 6.86 -5.12
N ALA A 155 -6.34 5.77 -4.98
CA ALA A 155 -6.24 4.66 -5.92
C ALA A 155 -6.77 5.02 -7.31
N GLU A 156 -7.87 5.78 -7.39
CA GLU A 156 -8.42 6.27 -8.66
C GLU A 156 -7.39 7.15 -9.39
N GLU A 157 -6.76 8.11 -8.69
CA GLU A 157 -5.72 8.98 -9.25
C GLU A 157 -4.52 8.17 -9.78
N MET A 158 -3.98 7.24 -8.97
CA MET A 158 -2.85 6.40 -9.39
C MET A 158 -3.20 5.48 -10.57
N ILE A 159 -4.46 5.03 -10.66
CA ILE A 159 -4.92 4.22 -11.78
C ILE A 159 -5.03 5.08 -13.04
N GLU A 160 -5.61 6.27 -12.95
CA GLU A 160 -5.75 7.20 -14.08
C GLU A 160 -4.38 7.60 -14.65
N GLU A 161 -3.41 7.92 -13.78
CA GLU A 161 -2.08 8.37 -14.20
C GLU A 161 -1.19 7.27 -14.81
N HIS A 162 -1.50 5.99 -14.58
CA HIS A 162 -0.60 4.87 -14.88
C HIS A 162 -1.20 3.70 -15.67
N SER A 163 -2.47 3.80 -16.08
CA SER A 163 -3.12 2.87 -17.02
C SER A 163 -2.49 2.87 -18.41
#